data_AF-A0A9P3AU03-F1
#
_entry.id   AF-A0A9P3AU03-F1
#
_cell.length_a   1.000
_cell.length_b   1.000
_cell.length_c   1.000
_cell.angle_alpha   90.00
_cell.angle_beta   90.00
_cell.angle_gamma   90.00
#
_symmetry.space_group_name_H-M   'P 1'
#
loop_
_entity.id
_entity.type
_entity.pdbx_description
1 polymer ?
#
loop_
_entity_poly.entity_id
_entity_poly.type
_entity_poly.pdbx_seq_one_letter_code
_entity_poly.pdbx_strand_id
1 'polypeptide(L)'
;MDSRILANGKYVAWFEQSFARYCGVKFGIANVNGTASLHTALLMCGVKPGDKVVTTPFSFIATLNSILFCGAKPVFADIDLKTFNIDPVELEKTLKTGKNIKAVLTVHLYGVPCDIDVILSHIITDLQILRRQ
;
A
#
# COMPACT_ATOMS: atom_id res chain seq x y z
N MET A 1 -15.96 -13.58 -30.82
CA MET A 1 -16.42 -13.37 -29.42
C MET A 1 -16.65 -14.74 -28.80
N ASP A 2 -15.59 -15.56 -28.78
CA ASP A 2 -15.77 -17.02 -28.87
C ASP A 2 -15.73 -17.72 -27.50
N SER A 3 -15.21 -17.04 -26.48
CA SER A 3 -15.15 -17.55 -25.11
C SER A 3 -16.46 -17.37 -24.33
N ARG A 4 -17.34 -16.44 -24.73
CA ARG A 4 -18.54 -15.98 -23.99
C ARG A 4 -18.27 -15.55 -22.53
N ILE A 5 -17.00 -15.30 -22.16
CA ILE A 5 -16.59 -14.84 -20.83
C ILE A 5 -16.05 -13.41 -20.99
N LEU A 6 -16.72 -12.44 -20.34
CA LEU A 6 -16.45 -11.00 -20.51
C LEU A 6 -15.73 -10.35 -19.33
N ALA A 7 -15.88 -10.90 -18.12
CA ALA A 7 -15.31 -10.34 -16.90
C ALA A 7 -14.30 -11.33 -16.29
N ASN A 8 -14.51 -11.75 -15.04
CA ASN A 8 -13.63 -12.69 -14.36
C ASN A 8 -13.72 -14.10 -14.99
N GLY A 9 -12.58 -14.78 -15.13
CA GLY A 9 -12.49 -16.12 -15.69
C GLY A 9 -11.05 -16.59 -15.89
N LYS A 10 -10.86 -17.63 -16.72
CA LYS A 10 -9.56 -18.31 -16.88
C LYS A 10 -8.38 -17.40 -17.22
N TYR A 11 -8.61 -16.33 -17.99
CA TYR A 11 -7.54 -15.39 -18.36
C TYR A 11 -7.15 -14.46 -17.22
N VAL A 12 -8.10 -14.08 -16.35
CA VAL A 12 -7.80 -13.32 -15.13
C VAL A 12 -6.99 -14.19 -14.17
N ALA A 13 -7.41 -15.44 -13.93
CA ALA A 13 -6.66 -16.37 -13.08
C ALA A 13 -5.25 -16.66 -13.63
N TRP A 14 -5.11 -16.79 -14.95
CA TRP A 14 -3.80 -16.94 -15.59
C TRP A 14 -2.93 -15.68 -15.41
N PHE A 15 -3.50 -14.49 -15.57
CA PHE A 15 -2.79 -13.22 -15.35
C PHE A 15 -2.34 -13.09 -13.90
N GLU A 16 -3.22 -13.34 -12.93
CA GLU A 16 -2.93 -13.30 -11.50
C GLU A 16 -1.73 -14.19 -11.14
N GLN A 17 -1.76 -15.46 -11.59
CA GLN A 17 -0.67 -16.40 -11.35
C GLN A 17 0.64 -15.97 -12.04
N SER A 18 0.55 -15.46 -13.28
CA SER A 18 1.73 -15.04 -14.04
C SER A 18 2.36 -13.78 -13.47
N PHE A 19 1.54 -12.82 -13.05
CA PHE A 19 1.99 -11.58 -12.43
C PHE A 19 2.57 -11.83 -11.04
N ALA A 20 1.96 -12.71 -10.23
CA ALA A 20 2.52 -13.13 -8.95
C ALA A 20 3.93 -13.72 -9.11
N ARG A 21 4.12 -14.62 -10.09
CA ARG A 21 5.45 -15.17 -10.43
C ARG A 21 6.43 -14.10 -10.87
N TYR A 22 6.01 -13.17 -11.75
CA TYR A 22 6.85 -12.07 -12.22
C TYR A 22 7.32 -11.18 -11.06
N CYS A 23 6.43 -10.86 -10.13
CA CYS A 23 6.76 -10.06 -8.95
C CYS A 23 7.52 -10.84 -7.87
N GLY A 24 7.63 -12.17 -7.98
CA GLY A 24 8.26 -13.03 -6.99
C GLY A 24 7.47 -13.10 -5.68
N VAL A 25 6.13 -13.13 -5.76
CA VAL A 25 5.23 -13.22 -4.61
C VAL A 25 4.32 -14.45 -4.70
N LYS A 26 3.85 -14.94 -3.55
CA LYS A 26 3.02 -16.16 -3.48
C LYS A 26 1.64 -16.00 -4.14
N PHE A 27 1.06 -14.81 -4.08
CA PHE A 27 -0.28 -14.53 -4.60
C PHE A 27 -0.32 -13.17 -5.30
N GLY A 28 -1.17 -13.04 -6.32
CA GLY A 28 -1.53 -11.79 -6.97
C GLY A 28 -3.03 -11.80 -7.24
N ILE A 29 -3.71 -10.69 -7.00
CA ILE A 29 -5.16 -10.56 -7.17
C ILE A 29 -5.42 -9.36 -8.09
N ALA A 30 -6.19 -9.57 -9.14
CA ALA A 30 -6.51 -8.53 -10.11
C ALA A 30 -7.73 -7.73 -9.64
N ASN A 31 -7.58 -6.41 -9.55
CA ASN A 31 -8.65 -5.48 -9.21
C ASN A 31 -8.96 -4.58 -10.41
N VAL A 32 -10.13 -3.92 -10.34
CA VAL A 32 -10.61 -3.03 -11.43
C VAL A 32 -9.75 -1.78 -11.63
N ASN A 33 -8.99 -1.33 -10.63
CA ASN A 33 -8.01 -0.24 -10.71
C ASN A 33 -7.10 -0.18 -9.46
N GLY A 34 -6.15 0.75 -9.45
CA GLY A 34 -5.22 0.97 -8.33
C GLY A 34 -5.90 1.39 -7.03
N THR A 35 -6.91 2.26 -7.07
CA THR A 35 -7.63 2.70 -5.86
C THR A 35 -8.32 1.53 -5.16
N ALA A 36 -9.00 0.67 -5.93
CA ALA A 36 -9.62 -0.55 -5.43
C ALA A 36 -8.57 -1.54 -4.88
N SER A 37 -7.41 -1.62 -5.52
CA SER A 37 -6.29 -2.46 -5.05
C SER A 37 -5.78 -2.00 -3.68
N LEU A 38 -5.52 -0.70 -3.53
CA LEU A 38 -5.06 -0.11 -2.27
C LEU A 38 -6.11 -0.25 -1.17
N HIS A 39 -7.39 -0.03 -1.49
CA HIS A 39 -8.48 -0.20 -0.55
C HIS A 39 -8.58 -1.65 -0.05
N THR A 40 -8.54 -2.64 -0.95
CA THR A 40 -8.50 -4.05 -0.58
C THR A 40 -7.27 -4.39 0.27
N ALA A 41 -6.08 -3.88 -0.09
CA ALA A 41 -4.86 -4.12 0.66
C ALA A 41 -4.95 -3.60 2.11
N LEU A 42 -5.49 -2.39 2.31
CA LEU A 42 -5.68 -1.82 3.64
C LEU A 42 -6.67 -2.65 4.49
N LEU A 43 -7.78 -3.10 3.88
CA LEU A 43 -8.73 -4.00 4.56
C LEU A 43 -8.06 -5.34 4.95
N MET A 44 -7.23 -5.92 4.08
CA MET A 44 -6.48 -7.15 4.37
C MET A 44 -5.45 -6.96 5.48
N CYS A 45 -4.80 -5.79 5.56
CA CYS A 45 -3.95 -5.40 6.68
C CYS A 45 -4.74 -5.15 8.00
N GLY A 46 -6.06 -5.29 7.97
CA GLY A 46 -6.93 -5.17 9.13
C GLY A 46 -7.23 -3.73 9.55
N VAL A 47 -7.08 -2.76 8.63
CA VAL A 47 -7.50 -1.37 8.86
C VAL A 47 -9.02 -1.31 9.04
N LYS A 48 -9.46 -0.61 10.07
CA LYS A 48 -10.86 -0.42 10.45
C LYS A 48 -11.23 1.06 10.51
N PRO A 49 -12.53 1.40 10.49
CA PRO A 49 -12.98 2.77 10.71
C PRO A 49 -12.41 3.36 12.00
N GLY A 50 -11.89 4.58 11.92
CA GLY A 50 -11.27 5.29 13.04
C GLY A 50 -9.77 5.01 13.25
N ASP A 51 -9.21 3.97 12.64
CA ASP A 51 -7.76 3.72 12.65
C ASP A 51 -7.00 4.84 11.96
N LYS A 52 -5.71 4.98 12.27
CA LYS A 52 -4.82 5.92 11.58
C LYS A 52 -3.90 5.19 10.62
N VAL A 53 -3.73 5.73 9.43
CA VAL A 53 -2.78 5.24 8.42
C VAL A 53 -1.81 6.35 8.10
N VAL A 54 -0.51 6.10 8.29
CA VAL A 54 0.53 7.07 7.93
C VAL A 54 0.83 6.99 6.44
N THR A 55 0.95 8.13 5.78
CA THR A 55 1.36 8.25 4.38
C THR A 55 2.03 9.61 4.15
N THR A 56 2.29 9.97 2.89
CA THR A 56 2.84 11.28 2.50
C THR A 56 1.76 12.18 1.90
N PRO A 57 1.81 13.51 2.13
CA PRO A 57 0.90 14.47 1.48
C PRO A 57 1.21 14.64 -0.02
N PHE A 58 2.38 14.18 -0.48
CA PHE A 58 2.83 14.30 -1.87
C PHE A 58 2.67 12.97 -2.60
N SER A 59 1.47 12.72 -3.13
CA SER A 59 1.12 11.51 -3.86
C SER A 59 -0.11 11.74 -4.76
N PHE A 60 -0.47 10.73 -5.56
CA PHE A 60 -1.74 10.74 -6.29
C PHE A 60 -2.94 10.53 -5.36
N ILE A 61 -4.09 11.12 -5.69
CA ILE A 61 -5.29 11.13 -4.84
C ILE A 61 -5.82 9.74 -4.48
N ALA A 62 -5.55 8.72 -5.29
CA ALA A 62 -5.93 7.33 -5.00
C ALA A 62 -5.41 6.84 -3.65
N THR A 63 -4.21 7.27 -3.25
CA THR A 63 -3.59 6.93 -1.96
C THR A 63 -4.49 7.38 -0.81
N LEU A 64 -4.91 8.65 -0.80
CA LEU A 64 -5.80 9.17 0.24
C LEU A 64 -7.20 8.59 0.18
N ASN A 65 -7.77 8.48 -1.02
CA ASN A 65 -9.11 7.90 -1.18
C ASN A 65 -9.18 6.48 -0.62
N SER A 66 -8.12 5.67 -0.83
CA SER A 66 -8.09 4.29 -0.31
C SER A 66 -8.15 4.22 1.22
N ILE A 67 -7.47 5.14 1.91
CA ILE A 67 -7.49 5.26 3.38
C ILE A 67 -8.88 5.71 3.84
N LEU A 68 -9.43 6.73 3.19
CA LEU A 68 -10.74 7.30 3.54
C LEU A 68 -11.88 6.31 3.29
N PHE A 69 -11.80 5.47 2.25
CA PHE A 69 -12.77 4.42 1.97
C PHE A 69 -12.81 3.33 3.03
N CYS A 70 -11.70 3.07 3.75
CA CYS A 70 -11.70 2.22 4.94
C CYS A 70 -12.37 2.90 6.17
N GLY A 71 -12.76 4.17 6.08
CA GLY A 71 -13.17 4.98 7.24
C GLY A 71 -12.01 5.35 8.17
N ALA A 72 -10.76 5.16 7.72
CA ALA A 72 -9.56 5.47 8.49
C ALA A 72 -9.14 6.93 8.31
N LYS A 73 -8.25 7.40 9.18
CA LYS A 73 -7.72 8.76 9.20
C LYS A 73 -6.29 8.80 8.65
N PRO A 74 -6.01 9.54 7.56
CA PRO A 74 -4.64 9.74 7.11
C PRO A 74 -3.86 10.58 8.12
N VAL A 75 -2.61 10.20 8.35
CA VAL A 75 -1.61 10.96 9.11
C VAL A 75 -0.41 11.16 8.19
N PHE A 76 0.15 12.36 8.16
CA PHE A 76 1.19 12.71 7.20
C PHE A 76 2.57 12.74 7.84
N ALA A 77 3.50 12.05 7.18
CA ALA A 77 4.93 12.33 7.29
C ALA A 77 5.39 12.99 5.99
N ASP A 78 6.28 13.97 6.09
CA ASP A 78 6.73 14.74 4.93
C ASP A 78 7.68 13.93 4.02
N ILE A 79 8.07 14.52 2.90
CA ILE A 79 8.93 13.89 1.90
C ILE A 79 10.40 14.27 2.01
N ASP A 80 11.27 13.38 1.54
CA ASP A 80 12.66 13.73 1.23
C ASP A 80 12.70 14.44 -0.11
N LEU A 81 13.21 15.68 -0.16
CA LEU A 81 13.28 16.49 -1.37
C LEU A 81 14.17 15.91 -2.48
N LYS A 82 15.04 14.93 -2.17
CA LYS A 82 15.88 14.26 -3.18
C LYS A 82 15.11 13.18 -3.95
N THR A 83 14.24 12.45 -3.26
CA THR A 83 13.53 11.29 -3.82
C THR A 83 12.04 11.55 -4.04
N PHE A 84 11.50 12.56 -3.37
CA PHE A 84 10.08 12.86 -3.21
C PHE A 84 9.25 11.73 -2.59
N ASN A 85 9.90 10.67 -2.11
CA ASN A 85 9.28 9.64 -1.30
C ASN A 85 9.17 10.13 0.14
N ILE A 86 8.36 9.43 0.94
CA ILE A 86 8.25 9.69 2.38
C ILE A 86 9.64 9.69 3.04
N ASP A 87 9.96 10.75 3.80
CA ASP A 87 11.24 10.88 4.51
C ASP A 87 11.24 9.90 5.70
N PRO A 88 12.23 8.98 5.80
CA PRO A 88 12.32 8.07 6.93
C PRO A 88 12.41 8.77 8.30
N VAL A 89 13.05 9.93 8.39
CA VAL A 89 13.18 10.70 9.64
C VAL A 89 11.85 11.31 10.06
N GLU A 90 11.12 11.92 9.13
CA GLU A 90 9.78 12.44 9.43
C GLU A 90 8.78 11.31 9.69
N LEU A 91 8.93 10.17 9.02
CA LEU A 91 8.17 8.96 9.31
C LEU A 91 8.43 8.49 10.74
N GLU A 92 9.68 8.33 11.15
CA GLU A 92 10.04 7.90 12.50
C GLU A 92 9.45 8.83 13.57
N LYS A 93 9.58 10.14 13.37
CA LYS A 93 8.99 11.17 14.24
C LYS A 93 7.46 11.07 14.31
N THR A 94 6.82 10.86 13.17
CA THR A 94 5.37 10.65 13.09
C THR A 94 4.93 9.38 13.82
N LEU A 95 5.68 8.28 13.66
CA LEU A 95 5.42 7.01 14.35
C LEU A 95 5.62 7.15 15.87
N LYS A 96 6.68 7.85 16.33
CA LYS A 96 7.00 8.05 17.76
C LYS A 96 5.99 8.93 18.49
N THR A 97 5.50 9.98 17.82
CA THR A 97 4.54 10.93 18.42
C THR A 97 3.09 10.51 18.21
N GLY A 98 2.85 9.68 17.19
CA GLY A 98 1.55 9.11 16.89
C GLY A 98 1.10 8.07 17.90
N LYS A 99 -0.22 7.95 18.07
CA LYS A 99 -0.87 6.87 18.81
C LYS A 99 -1.88 6.19 17.91
N ASN A 100 -2.01 4.87 18.07
CA ASN A 100 -2.98 4.02 17.35
C ASN A 100 -2.80 4.06 15.83
N ILE A 101 -1.55 4.01 15.36
CA ILE A 101 -1.24 3.88 13.94
C ILE A 101 -1.37 2.41 13.56
N LYS A 102 -2.27 2.12 12.62
CA LYS A 102 -2.57 0.76 12.18
C LYS A 102 -1.73 0.31 11.00
N ALA A 103 -1.35 1.23 10.11
CA ALA A 103 -0.58 0.92 8.92
C ALA A 103 0.24 2.13 8.45
N VAL A 104 1.26 1.86 7.64
CA VAL A 104 2.00 2.84 6.85
C VAL A 104 1.78 2.51 5.37
N LEU A 105 1.24 3.45 4.60
CA LEU A 105 1.02 3.33 3.17
C LEU A 105 2.03 4.20 2.43
N THR A 106 3.05 3.57 1.84
CA THR A 106 4.12 4.23 1.10
C THR A 106 3.83 4.26 -0.38
N VAL A 107 4.49 5.16 -1.12
CA VAL A 107 4.32 5.33 -2.55
C VAL A 107 5.69 5.49 -3.19
N HIS A 108 6.01 4.64 -4.17
CA HIS A 108 7.22 4.75 -4.99
C HIS A 108 7.01 5.81 -6.06
N LEU A 109 7.25 7.07 -5.71
CA LEU A 109 6.89 8.20 -6.56
C LEU A 109 7.77 8.23 -7.82
N TYR A 110 7.14 8.49 -8.97
CA TYR A 110 7.81 8.57 -10.29
C TYR A 110 8.65 7.33 -10.67
N GLY A 111 8.34 6.17 -10.09
CA GLY A 111 9.10 4.94 -10.32
C GLY A 111 10.39 4.83 -9.51
N VAL A 112 10.67 5.79 -8.62
CA VAL A 112 11.78 5.74 -7.67
C VAL A 112 11.34 4.93 -6.44
N PRO A 113 11.97 3.77 -6.16
CA PRO A 113 11.62 2.97 -4.99
C PRO A 113 11.89 3.72 -3.69
N CYS A 114 11.04 3.49 -2.70
CA CYS A 114 11.30 3.91 -1.32
C CYS A 114 12.39 3.02 -0.74
N ASP A 115 13.14 3.55 0.23
CA ASP A 115 14.01 2.72 1.05
C ASP A 115 13.16 1.90 2.04
N ILE A 116 12.70 0.74 1.57
CA ILE A 116 11.82 -0.14 2.35
C ILE A 116 12.53 -0.71 3.58
N ASP A 117 13.84 -0.94 3.51
CA ASP A 117 14.58 -1.49 4.64
C ASP A 117 14.70 -0.46 5.78
N VAL A 118 14.97 0.80 5.44
CA VAL A 118 14.96 1.89 6.43
C VAL A 118 13.55 2.09 6.99
N ILE A 119 12.52 2.14 6.14
CA ILE A 119 11.12 2.29 6.58
C ILE A 119 10.74 1.18 7.57
N LEU A 120 11.08 -0.07 7.27
CA LEU A 120 10.76 -1.21 8.14
C LEU A 120 11.53 -1.17 9.46
N SER A 121 12.76 -0.61 9.48
CA SER A 121 13.52 -0.46 10.73
C SER A 121 12.84 0.45 11.76
N HIS A 122 11.97 1.37 11.31
CA HIS A 122 11.20 2.26 12.18
C HIS A 122 9.87 1.67 12.66
N ILE A 123 9.47 0.50 12.15
CA ILE A 123 8.19 -0.15 12.43
C ILE A 123 8.43 -1.37 13.32
N ILE A 124 8.07 -1.25 14.62
CA ILE A 124 8.27 -2.31 15.62
C ILE A 124 7.03 -3.23 15.68
N THR A 125 7.09 -4.36 14.96
CA THR A 125 6.34 -5.65 15.08
C THR A 125 4.79 -5.69 14.99
N ASP A 126 4.27 -6.86 14.56
CA ASP A 126 2.87 -7.30 14.26
C ASP A 126 2.14 -6.65 13.06
N LEU A 127 2.84 -5.91 12.22
CA LEU A 127 2.30 -5.57 10.90
C LEU A 127 2.45 -6.76 9.96
N GLN A 128 1.37 -7.14 9.26
CA GLN A 128 1.44 -8.11 8.17
C GLN A 128 2.33 -7.52 7.07
N ILE A 129 3.60 -7.84 7.14
CA ILE A 129 4.55 -7.52 6.09
C ILE A 129 4.21 -8.47 4.94
N LEU A 130 3.66 -7.94 3.84
CA LEU A 130 3.60 -8.65 2.55
C LEU A 130 5.02 -8.69 1.95
N ARG A 131 5.96 -9.32 2.66
CA ARG A 131 7.33 -9.54 2.18
C ARG A 131 7.35 -10.78 1.29
N ARG A 132 8.21 -10.73 0.27
CA ARG A 132 8.63 -11.90 -0.52
C ARG A 132 9.11 -12.99 0.43
N GLN A 133 8.42 -14.13 0.46
CA GLN A 133 9.04 -15.41 0.76
C GLN A 133 9.62 -15.95 -0.54
#